data_AF-A0A3D5V5M5-F1
#
_entry.id   AF-A0A3D5V5M5-F1
#
_cell.length_a   1.000
_cell.length_b   1.000
_cell.length_c   1.000
_cell.angle_alpha   90.00
_cell.angle_beta   90.00
_cell.angle_gamma   90.00
#
_symmetry.space_group_name_H-M   'P 1'
#
loop_
_entity.id
_entity.type
_entity.pdbx_description
1 polymer ?
#
loop_
_entity_poly.entity_id
_entity_poly.type
_entity_poly.pdbx_seq_one_letter_code
_entity_poly.pdbx_strand_id
1 'polypeptide(L)'
;MNENTFITLEFDKIKELVKEFAVSGLGRTLIDELVPATDRRIVMESIRETTEARAILDASGHVPLHGLSDVSSHLERISKGAILEPQALTDLGDLLRGCRKIVQFMDRFSDLAPVVARYAGAIVPYADLEEQIETCIENGRVSNAASNRLAKIRVQIETVKGRIKDKMNSYINSEKYRSCLQETFVSLKDDRYCIAVKTSHRHLIDGAV
;
A
#
# COMPACT_ATOMS: atom_id res chain seq x y z
N MET A 1 16.62 -24.48 28.69
CA MET A 1 17.64 -25.15 27.84
C MET A 1 18.80 -24.19 27.64
N ASN A 2 20.01 -24.69 27.40
CA ASN A 2 21.18 -23.85 27.08
C ASN A 2 21.31 -23.70 25.55
N GLU A 3 21.81 -22.56 25.06
CA GLU A 3 21.95 -22.23 23.63
C GLU A 3 22.67 -23.32 22.83
N ASN A 4 23.70 -23.96 23.42
CA ASN A 4 24.41 -25.09 22.81
C ASN A 4 23.51 -26.26 22.42
N THR A 5 22.39 -26.48 23.13
CA THR A 5 21.43 -27.55 22.79
C THR A 5 20.67 -27.22 21.51
N PHE A 6 20.27 -25.96 21.28
CA PHE A 6 19.55 -25.58 20.06
C PHE A 6 20.45 -25.65 18.83
N ILE A 7 21.73 -25.26 18.96
CA ILE A 7 22.71 -25.38 17.89
C ILE A 7 22.95 -26.85 17.54
N THR A 8 23.15 -27.71 18.55
CA THR A 8 23.44 -29.13 18.35
C THR A 8 22.26 -29.89 17.72
N LEU A 9 21.03 -29.52 18.10
CA LEU A 9 19.81 -30.10 17.53
C LEU A 9 19.36 -29.41 16.23
N GLU A 10 20.13 -28.43 15.76
CA GLU A 10 19.85 -27.65 14.55
C GLU A 10 18.46 -27.02 14.55
N PHE A 11 17.96 -26.63 15.73
CA PHE A 11 16.60 -26.09 15.89
C PHE A 11 16.40 -24.82 15.07
N ASP A 12 17.43 -23.98 14.96
CA ASP A 12 17.40 -22.77 14.13
C ASP A 12 17.23 -23.10 12.64
N LYS A 13 17.81 -24.21 12.14
CA LYS A 13 17.60 -24.64 10.75
C LYS A 13 16.15 -25.04 10.49
N ILE A 14 15.50 -25.68 11.46
CA ILE A 14 14.07 -26.01 11.37
C ILE A 14 13.25 -24.72 11.30
N LYS A 15 13.57 -23.71 12.11
CA LYS A 15 12.91 -22.40 12.09
C LYS A 15 13.07 -21.71 10.74
N GLU A 16 14.27 -21.73 10.14
CA GLU A 16 14.49 -21.21 8.79
C GLU A 16 13.59 -21.89 7.75
N LEU A 17 13.51 -23.23 7.77
CA LEU A 17 12.65 -23.98 6.85
C LEU A 17 11.17 -23.63 7.03
N VAL A 18 10.69 -23.47 8.27
CA VAL A 18 9.30 -23.10 8.52
C VAL A 18 9.02 -21.66 8.06
N LYS A 19 9.98 -20.74 8.20
CA LYS A 19 9.84 -19.34 7.74
C LYS A 19 9.63 -19.21 6.24
N GLU A 20 10.13 -20.15 5.43
CA GLU A 20 9.89 -20.17 3.97
C GLU A 20 8.39 -20.29 3.63
N PHE A 21 7.60 -20.90 4.52
CA PHE A 21 6.15 -21.05 4.36
C PHE A 21 5.34 -19.93 5.04
N ALA A 22 6.00 -19.02 5.77
CA ALA A 22 5.35 -17.90 6.43
C ALA A 22 5.05 -16.77 5.43
N VAL A 23 3.79 -16.36 5.38
CA VAL A 23 3.29 -15.34 4.45
C VAL A 23 3.63 -13.91 4.91
N SER A 24 3.63 -13.65 6.22
CA SER A 24 3.83 -12.31 6.77
C SER A 24 5.18 -12.16 7.47
N GLY A 25 5.71 -10.93 7.48
CA GLY A 25 6.90 -10.58 8.27
C GLY A 25 6.70 -10.84 9.76
N LEU A 26 5.52 -10.47 10.29
CA LEU A 26 5.13 -10.72 11.68
C LEU A 26 5.16 -12.23 12.03
N GLY A 27 4.67 -13.08 11.12
CA GLY A 27 4.72 -14.54 11.31
C GLY A 27 6.15 -15.07 11.34
N ARG A 28 7.05 -14.51 10.52
CA ARG A 28 8.48 -14.87 10.55
C ARG A 28 9.13 -14.46 11.87
N THR A 29 8.82 -13.27 12.38
CA THR A 29 9.30 -12.82 13.70
C THR A 29 8.82 -13.74 14.83
N LEU A 30 7.55 -14.16 14.80
CA LEU A 30 7.04 -15.13 15.79
C LEU A 30 7.75 -16.48 15.71
N ILE A 31 8.11 -16.94 14.51
CA ILE A 31 8.93 -18.15 14.35
C ILE A 31 10.33 -17.93 14.93
N ASP A 32 10.95 -16.78 14.68
CA ASP A 32 12.27 -16.41 15.22
C ASP A 32 12.30 -16.35 16.75
N GLU A 33 11.19 -16.03 17.40
CA GLU A 33 11.06 -16.02 18.85
C GLU A 33 10.65 -17.38 19.43
N LEU A 34 10.28 -18.35 18.59
CA LEU A 34 9.80 -19.66 19.03
C LEU A 34 10.89 -20.42 19.79
N VAL A 35 10.52 -20.93 20.97
CA VAL A 35 11.32 -21.82 21.82
C VAL A 35 10.47 -23.00 22.30
N PRO A 36 11.07 -24.18 22.57
CA PRO A 36 10.32 -25.33 23.08
C PRO A 36 9.66 -25.02 24.42
N ALA A 37 8.34 -25.18 24.49
CA ALA A 37 7.59 -25.07 25.73
C ALA A 37 7.79 -26.32 26.61
N THR A 38 7.92 -26.12 27.92
CA THR A 38 8.04 -27.20 28.92
C THR A 38 6.75 -27.42 29.71
N ASP A 39 5.83 -26.46 29.67
CA ASP A 39 4.51 -26.58 30.29
C ASP A 39 3.59 -27.44 29.40
N ARG A 40 3.12 -28.57 29.95
CA ARG A 40 2.24 -29.50 29.25
C ARG A 40 0.97 -28.83 28.71
N ARG A 41 0.39 -27.87 29.43
CA ARG A 41 -0.82 -27.16 29.01
C ARG A 41 -0.57 -26.38 27.72
N ILE A 42 0.54 -25.64 27.68
CA ILE A 42 0.95 -24.86 26.51
C ILE A 42 1.20 -25.80 25.32
N VAL A 43 1.94 -26.89 25.53
CA VAL A 43 2.24 -27.88 24.48
C VAL A 43 0.95 -28.46 23.89
N MET A 44 -0.01 -28.85 24.74
CA MET A 44 -1.28 -29.41 24.28
C MET A 44 -2.13 -28.39 23.51
N GLU A 45 -2.12 -27.11 23.91
CA GLU A 45 -2.82 -26.04 23.19
C GLU A 45 -2.19 -25.81 21.81
N SER A 46 -0.87 -25.70 21.71
CA SER A 46 -0.17 -25.53 20.42
C SER A 46 -0.35 -26.73 19.47
N ILE A 47 -0.36 -27.96 19.99
CA ILE A 47 -0.65 -29.16 19.18
C ILE A 47 -2.08 -29.10 18.64
N ARG A 48 -3.04 -28.68 19.47
CA ARG A 48 -4.44 -28.56 19.07
C ARG A 48 -4.61 -27.50 17.99
N GLU A 49 -4.00 -26.32 18.16
CA GLU A 49 -3.99 -25.26 17.14
C GLU A 49 -3.42 -25.75 15.81
N THR A 50 -2.28 -26.44 15.83
CA THR A 50 -1.65 -26.96 14.61
C THR A 50 -2.53 -28.02 13.94
N THR A 51 -3.19 -28.87 14.74
CA THR A 51 -4.10 -29.91 14.24
C THR A 51 -5.33 -29.30 13.57
N GLU A 52 -5.94 -28.30 14.21
CA GLU A 52 -7.10 -27.58 13.68
C GLU A 52 -6.73 -26.75 12.42
N ALA A 53 -5.58 -26.09 12.41
CA ALA A 53 -5.09 -25.34 11.25
C ALA A 53 -4.85 -26.26 10.04
N ARG A 54 -4.30 -27.47 10.27
CA ARG A 54 -4.18 -28.48 9.22
C ARG A 54 -5.55 -28.95 8.71
N ALA A 55 -6.51 -29.19 9.60
CA ALA A 55 -7.85 -29.61 9.20
C ALA A 55 -8.54 -28.55 8.32
N ILE A 56 -8.35 -27.25 8.64
CA ILE A 56 -8.81 -26.15 7.77
C ILE A 56 -8.15 -26.25 6.39
N LEU A 57 -6.82 -26.41 6.32
CA LEU A 57 -6.09 -26.50 5.05
C LEU A 57 -6.56 -27.69 4.21
N ASP A 58 -6.75 -28.85 4.82
CA ASP A 58 -7.24 -30.07 4.16
C ASP A 58 -8.67 -29.88 3.62
N ALA A 59 -9.52 -29.13 4.34
CA ALA A 59 -10.90 -28.88 3.94
C ALA A 59 -11.06 -27.74 2.92
N SER A 60 -10.27 -26.67 3.03
CA SER A 60 -10.43 -25.44 2.23
C SER A 60 -9.49 -25.37 1.03
N GLY A 61 -8.39 -26.12 1.04
CA GLY A 61 -7.29 -26.07 0.06
C GLY A 61 -6.45 -24.79 0.13
N HIS A 62 -7.02 -23.67 0.54
CA HIS A 62 -6.33 -22.38 0.68
C HIS A 62 -6.95 -21.53 1.79
N VAL A 63 -6.11 -20.74 2.48
CA VAL A 63 -6.51 -19.78 3.52
C VAL A 63 -6.16 -18.36 3.03
N PRO A 64 -7.11 -17.40 3.07
CA PRO A 64 -6.91 -16.06 2.52
C PRO A 64 -6.06 -15.18 3.44
N LEU A 65 -4.75 -15.43 3.46
CA LEU A 65 -3.75 -14.68 4.23
C LEU A 65 -3.14 -13.53 3.41
N HIS A 66 -3.97 -12.65 2.85
CA HIS A 66 -3.50 -11.50 2.08
C HIS A 66 -3.52 -10.21 2.91
N GLY A 67 -2.72 -9.21 2.50
CA GLY A 67 -2.70 -7.90 3.15
C GLY A 67 -2.04 -7.89 4.52
N LEU A 68 -1.23 -8.90 4.85
CA LEU A 68 -0.54 -9.01 6.14
C LEU A 68 0.71 -8.11 6.23
N SER A 69 0.60 -6.89 5.70
CA SER A 69 1.64 -5.88 5.79
C SER A 69 1.83 -5.48 7.25
N ASP A 70 3.08 -5.36 7.69
CA ASP A 70 3.37 -4.84 9.02
C ASP A 70 3.18 -3.32 9.05
N VAL A 71 2.05 -2.88 9.60
CA VAL A 71 1.70 -1.46 9.73
C VAL A 71 2.08 -0.88 11.08
N SER A 72 2.80 -1.61 11.95
CA SER A 72 3.09 -1.19 13.32
C SER A 72 3.80 0.17 13.36
N SER A 73 4.75 0.38 12.45
CA SER A 73 5.46 1.66 12.31
C SER A 73 4.54 2.81 11.88
N HIS A 74 3.54 2.53 11.03
CA HIS A 74 2.55 3.53 10.62
C HIS A 74 1.64 3.92 11.79
N LEU A 75 1.19 2.94 12.58
CA LEU A 75 0.36 3.18 13.76
C LEU A 75 1.10 3.99 14.83
N GLU A 76 2.39 3.71 15.05
CA GLU A 76 3.23 4.49 15.97
C GLU A 76 3.41 5.94 15.49
N ARG A 77 3.55 6.16 14.18
CA ARG A 77 3.62 7.51 13.62
C ARG A 77 2.29 8.25 13.79
N ILE A 78 1.16 7.58 13.55
CA ILE A 78 -0.19 8.17 13.73
C ILE A 78 -0.41 8.57 15.19
N SER A 79 -0.01 7.74 16.16
CA SER A 79 -0.19 8.04 17.58
C SER A 79 0.59 9.30 18.02
N LYS A 80 1.66 9.66 17.29
CA LYS A 80 2.43 10.90 17.45
C LYS A 80 1.89 12.07 16.62
N GLY A 81 0.73 11.91 15.98
CA GLY A 81 0.08 12.94 15.17
C GLY A 81 0.61 13.08 13.73
N ALA A 82 1.38 12.10 13.23
CA ALA A 82 1.86 12.14 11.86
C ALA A 82 0.73 11.89 10.85
N ILE A 83 0.82 12.55 9.70
CA ILE A 83 -0.03 12.28 8.54
C ILE A 83 0.62 11.15 7.73
N LEU A 84 -0.18 10.15 7.36
CA LEU A 84 0.28 9.07 6.52
C LEU A 84 0.36 9.49 5.06
N GLU A 85 1.39 9.02 4.38
CA GLU A 85 1.50 9.10 2.93
C GLU A 85 0.54 8.11 2.25
N PRO A 86 0.17 8.33 0.98
CA PRO A 86 -0.76 7.45 0.26
C PRO A 86 -0.37 5.97 0.29
N GLN A 87 0.92 5.64 0.19
CA GLN A 87 1.37 4.25 0.24
C GLN A 87 1.08 3.59 1.58
N ALA A 88 1.34 4.28 2.70
CA ALA A 88 1.05 3.78 4.04
C ALA A 88 -0.46 3.58 4.27
N LEU A 89 -1.29 4.42 3.64
CA LEU A 89 -2.75 4.23 3.66
C LEU A 89 -3.17 3.01 2.83
N THR A 90 -2.54 2.77 1.66
CA THR A 90 -2.76 1.56 0.88
C THR A 90 -2.44 0.31 1.70
N ASP A 91 -1.29 0.28 2.37
CA ASP A 91 -0.85 -0.86 3.18
C ASP A 91 -1.83 -1.12 4.35
N LEU A 92 -2.35 -0.06 4.97
CA LEU A 92 -3.39 -0.15 6.00
C LEU A 92 -4.72 -0.67 5.42
N GLY A 93 -5.15 -0.17 4.26
CA GLY A 93 -6.36 -0.63 3.58
C GLY A 93 -6.29 -2.11 3.22
N ASP A 94 -5.15 -2.57 2.73
CA ASP A 94 -4.92 -3.99 2.42
C ASP A 94 -4.97 -4.86 3.66
N LEU A 95 -4.44 -4.40 4.81
CA LEU A 95 -4.56 -5.09 6.09
C LEU A 95 -6.01 -5.18 6.57
N LEU A 96 -6.76 -4.08 6.53
CA LEU A 96 -8.18 -4.07 6.92
C LEU A 96 -9.00 -5.04 6.06
N ARG A 97 -8.74 -5.05 4.74
CA ARG A 97 -9.34 -6.01 3.81
C ARG A 97 -8.95 -7.45 4.16
N GLY A 98 -7.68 -7.69 4.50
CA GLY A 98 -7.17 -8.96 5.02
C GLY A 98 -7.92 -9.45 6.25
N CYS A 99 -8.04 -8.58 7.26
CA CYS A 99 -8.78 -8.82 8.49
C CYS A 99 -10.25 -9.20 8.21
N ARG A 100 -10.94 -8.45 7.35
CA ARG A 100 -12.33 -8.77 6.99
C ARG A 100 -12.46 -10.15 6.34
N LYS A 101 -11.58 -10.48 5.38
CA LYS A 101 -11.65 -11.77 4.67
C LYS A 101 -11.28 -12.95 5.58
N ILE A 102 -10.30 -12.81 6.48
CA ILE A 102 -9.94 -13.89 7.39
C ILE A 102 -11.03 -14.14 8.43
N VAL A 103 -11.70 -13.09 8.93
CA VAL A 103 -12.84 -13.22 9.84
C VAL A 103 -13.97 -13.98 9.15
N GLN A 104 -14.39 -13.54 7.96
CA GLN A 104 -15.44 -14.23 7.19
C GLN A 104 -15.07 -15.66 6.82
N PHE A 105 -13.79 -15.93 6.56
CA PHE A 105 -13.30 -17.26 6.25
C PHE A 105 -13.39 -18.18 7.48
N MET A 106 -12.86 -17.74 8.63
CA MET A 106 -12.79 -18.54 9.85
C MET A 106 -14.17 -18.80 10.46
N ASP A 107 -15.13 -17.89 10.26
CA ASP A 107 -16.51 -18.08 10.72
C ASP A 107 -17.15 -19.35 10.13
N ARG A 108 -16.82 -19.68 8.88
CA ARG A 108 -17.27 -20.92 8.19
C ARG A 108 -16.63 -22.20 8.74
N PHE A 109 -15.52 -22.09 9.44
CA PHE A 109 -14.76 -23.22 9.99
C PHE A 109 -14.81 -23.25 11.53
N SER A 110 -15.65 -22.43 12.15
CA SER A 110 -15.78 -22.32 13.61
C SER A 110 -16.09 -23.65 14.28
N ASP A 111 -16.93 -24.49 13.67
CA ASP A 111 -17.23 -25.85 14.17
C ASP A 111 -16.06 -26.83 14.00
N LEU A 112 -15.31 -26.74 12.89
CA LEU A 112 -14.19 -27.62 12.57
C LEU A 112 -12.95 -27.31 13.41
N ALA A 113 -12.70 -26.02 13.64
CA ALA A 113 -11.47 -25.48 14.19
C ALA A 113 -11.74 -24.34 15.20
N PRO A 114 -12.43 -24.64 16.32
CA PRO A 114 -12.89 -23.62 17.27
C PRO A 114 -11.75 -22.86 17.96
N VAL A 115 -10.59 -23.47 18.19
CA VAL A 115 -9.44 -22.81 18.83
C VAL A 115 -8.80 -21.84 17.86
N VAL A 116 -8.57 -22.25 16.60
CA VAL A 116 -7.99 -21.38 15.59
C VAL A 116 -8.97 -20.25 15.21
N ALA A 117 -10.27 -20.55 15.10
CA ALA A 117 -11.30 -19.55 14.81
C ALA A 117 -11.42 -18.47 15.90
N ARG A 118 -11.06 -18.78 17.16
CA ARG A 118 -11.03 -17.80 18.26
C ARG A 118 -10.11 -16.61 17.97
N TYR A 119 -9.00 -16.81 17.26
CA TYR A 119 -8.12 -15.72 16.86
C TYR A 119 -8.82 -14.71 15.95
N ALA A 120 -9.66 -15.19 15.03
CA ALA A 120 -10.47 -14.33 14.19
C ALA A 120 -11.56 -13.59 14.98
N GLY A 121 -12.11 -14.21 16.03
CA GLY A 121 -13.10 -13.57 16.91
C GLY A 121 -12.58 -12.35 17.66
N ALA A 122 -11.26 -12.19 17.81
CA ALA A 122 -10.65 -10.99 18.40
C ALA A 122 -10.44 -9.84 17.40
N ILE A 123 -10.60 -10.10 16.09
CA ILE A 123 -10.39 -9.13 15.04
C ILE A 123 -11.71 -8.38 14.78
N VAL A 124 -11.68 -7.06 14.90
CA VAL A 124 -12.81 -6.19 14.54
C VAL A 124 -12.62 -5.71 13.09
N PRO A 125 -13.51 -6.07 12.15
CA PRO A 125 -13.45 -5.55 10.79
C PRO A 125 -13.88 -4.07 10.77
N TYR A 126 -12.99 -3.17 10.35
CA TYR A 126 -13.31 -1.75 10.14
C TYR A 126 -13.71 -1.50 8.69
N ALA A 127 -14.83 -2.07 8.25
CA ALA A 127 -15.29 -2.02 6.86
C ALA A 127 -15.49 -0.58 6.34
N ASP A 128 -16.05 0.31 7.18
CA ASP A 128 -16.23 1.72 6.80
C ASP A 128 -14.90 2.44 6.56
N LEU A 129 -13.86 2.10 7.35
CA LEU A 129 -12.52 2.68 7.19
C LEU A 129 -11.80 2.09 5.98
N GLU A 130 -11.94 0.78 5.76
CA GLU A 130 -11.45 0.10 4.54
C GLU A 130 -12.00 0.79 3.29
N GLU A 131 -13.32 0.97 3.20
CA GLU A 131 -13.99 1.61 2.06
C GLU A 131 -13.58 3.07 1.88
N GLN A 132 -13.43 3.83 2.98
CA GLN A 132 -12.95 5.20 2.92
C GLN A 132 -11.53 5.28 2.36
N ILE A 133 -10.63 4.40 2.79
CA ILE A 133 -9.25 4.35 2.29
C ILE A 133 -9.23 4.00 0.80
N GLU A 134 -9.98 2.96 0.39
CA GLU A 134 -10.09 2.53 -1.01
C GLU A 134 -10.66 3.64 -1.91
N THR A 135 -11.62 4.42 -1.42
CA THR A 135 -12.20 5.54 -2.16
C THR A 135 -11.23 6.73 -2.26
N CYS A 136 -10.48 6.99 -1.19
CA CYS A 136 -9.60 8.15 -1.12
C CYS A 136 -8.26 7.95 -1.81
N ILE A 137 -7.76 6.71 -1.89
CA ILE A 137 -6.43 6.38 -2.38
C ILE A 137 -6.54 5.43 -3.56
N GLU A 138 -5.98 5.85 -4.69
CA GLU A 138 -6.01 5.10 -5.94
C GLU A 138 -4.63 5.15 -6.58
N ASN A 139 -4.06 4.01 -6.95
CA ASN A 139 -2.73 3.92 -7.58
C ASN A 139 -1.61 4.70 -6.83
N GLY A 140 -1.57 4.59 -5.50
CA GLY A 140 -0.56 5.23 -4.65
C GLY A 140 -0.68 6.76 -4.58
N ARG A 141 -1.83 7.34 -4.96
CA ARG A 141 -2.08 8.78 -4.89
C ARG A 141 -3.50 9.06 -4.39
N VAL A 142 -3.73 10.28 -3.92
CA VAL A 142 -5.08 10.72 -3.54
C VAL A 142 -5.97 10.82 -4.77
N SER A 143 -7.05 10.04 -4.80
CA SER A 143 -8.03 10.01 -5.89
C SER A 143 -8.77 11.34 -6.02
N ASN A 144 -9.31 11.61 -7.21
CA ASN A 144 -10.24 12.73 -7.40
C ASN A 144 -11.52 12.54 -6.58
N ALA A 145 -11.92 11.29 -6.34
CA ALA A 145 -13.09 10.94 -5.55
C ALA A 145 -12.94 11.27 -4.06
N ALA A 146 -11.71 11.47 -3.57
CA ALA A 146 -11.43 11.77 -2.17
C ALA A 146 -12.16 13.05 -1.67
N SER A 147 -12.35 14.05 -2.54
CA SER A 147 -13.27 15.15 -2.25
C SER A 147 -13.72 15.91 -3.49
N ASN A 148 -14.98 16.38 -3.45
CA ASN A 148 -15.53 17.25 -4.48
C ASN A 148 -14.71 18.53 -4.71
N ARG A 149 -14.09 19.07 -3.65
CA ARG A 149 -13.24 20.27 -3.74
C ARG A 149 -11.95 19.97 -4.49
N LEU A 150 -11.29 18.86 -4.19
CA LEU A 150 -10.06 18.44 -4.89
C LEU A 150 -10.34 18.19 -6.37
N ALA A 151 -11.42 17.48 -6.69
CA ALA A 151 -11.84 17.24 -8.07
C ALA A 151 -12.04 18.56 -8.84
N LYS A 152 -12.77 19.52 -8.27
CA LYS A 152 -12.99 20.85 -8.87
C LYS A 152 -11.67 21.58 -9.12
N ILE A 153 -10.76 21.59 -8.14
CA ILE A 153 -9.45 22.26 -8.27
C ILE A 153 -8.63 21.62 -9.40
N ARG A 154 -8.57 20.28 -9.47
CA ARG A 154 -7.83 19.59 -10.53
C ARG A 154 -8.41 19.86 -11.92
N VAL A 155 -9.74 19.89 -12.07
CA VAL A 155 -10.39 20.28 -13.33
C VAL A 155 -10.05 21.73 -13.70
N GLN A 156 -10.03 22.65 -12.74
CA GLN A 156 -9.64 24.04 -12.97
C GLN A 156 -8.18 24.15 -13.43
N ILE A 157 -7.27 23.40 -12.80
CA ILE A 157 -5.86 23.34 -13.19
C ILE A 157 -5.73 22.90 -14.65
N GLU A 158 -6.39 21.80 -15.04
CA GLU A 158 -6.33 21.30 -16.42
C GLU A 158 -6.99 22.27 -17.42
N THR A 159 -8.07 22.94 -17.04
CA THR A 159 -8.71 23.98 -17.86
C THR A 159 -7.77 25.16 -18.11
N VAL A 160 -7.07 25.64 -17.07
CA VAL A 160 -6.11 26.74 -17.19
C VAL A 160 -4.90 26.32 -18.02
N LYS A 161 -4.37 25.11 -17.83
CA LYS A 161 -3.30 24.54 -18.66
C LYS A 161 -3.71 24.47 -20.14
N GLY A 162 -4.94 24.04 -20.42
CA GLY A 162 -5.50 24.04 -21.78
C GLY A 162 -5.50 25.43 -22.40
N ARG A 163 -6.05 26.43 -21.68
CA ARG A 163 -6.06 27.83 -22.14
C ARG A 163 -4.67 28.39 -22.41
N ILE A 164 -3.68 28.06 -21.57
CA ILE A 164 -2.28 28.47 -21.77
C ILE A 164 -1.74 27.84 -23.06
N LYS A 165 -1.94 26.52 -23.26
CA LYS A 165 -1.51 25.84 -24.48
C LYS A 165 -2.17 26.42 -25.73
N ASP A 166 -3.47 26.69 -25.69
CA ASP A 166 -4.20 27.30 -26.81
C ASP A 166 -3.65 28.69 -27.15
N LYS A 167 -3.36 29.49 -26.11
CA LYS A 167 -2.74 30.80 -26.30
C LYS A 167 -1.34 30.69 -26.90
N MET A 168 -0.52 29.77 -26.41
CA MET A 168 0.82 29.51 -26.97
C MET A 168 0.77 29.02 -28.41
N ASN A 169 -0.16 28.11 -28.74
CA ASN A 169 -0.39 27.64 -30.11
C ASN A 169 -0.86 28.78 -31.03
N SER A 170 -1.65 29.74 -30.52
CA SER A 170 -2.03 30.92 -31.30
C SER A 170 -0.83 31.80 -31.68
N TYR A 171 0.20 31.89 -30.82
CA TYR A 171 1.45 32.58 -31.14
C TYR A 171 2.27 31.81 -32.17
N ILE A 172 2.33 30.47 -32.06
CA ILE A 172 3.05 29.62 -33.03
C ILE A 172 2.44 29.70 -34.43
N ASN A 173 1.10 29.70 -34.51
CA ASN A 173 0.36 29.69 -35.77
C ASN A 173 0.20 31.08 -36.40
N SER A 174 0.50 32.15 -35.67
CA SER A 174 0.43 33.52 -36.21
C SER A 174 1.60 33.78 -37.18
N GLU A 175 1.28 34.15 -38.41
CA GLU A 175 2.25 34.48 -39.47
C GLU A 175 3.30 35.51 -39.02
N LYS A 176 2.89 36.47 -38.17
CA LYS A 176 3.76 37.50 -37.61
C LYS A 176 4.93 36.94 -36.77
N TYR A 177 4.71 35.84 -36.04
CA TYR A 177 5.70 35.29 -35.10
C TYR A 177 6.42 34.08 -35.67
N ARG A 178 5.83 33.38 -36.63
CA ARG A 178 6.38 32.15 -37.24
C ARG A 178 7.81 32.30 -37.78
N SER A 179 8.20 33.46 -38.32
CA SER A 179 9.56 33.73 -38.81
C SER A 179 10.61 33.82 -37.68
N CYS A 180 10.17 34.24 -36.49
CA CYS A 180 10.99 34.48 -35.30
C CYS A 180 11.22 33.21 -34.46
N LEU A 181 10.43 32.15 -34.67
CA LEU A 181 10.49 30.91 -33.89
C LEU A 181 11.61 29.98 -34.37
N GLN A 182 12.25 29.29 -33.42
CA GLN A 182 13.24 28.25 -33.68
C GLN A 182 12.57 26.89 -33.86
N GLU A 183 11.56 26.58 -33.03
CA GLU A 183 10.75 25.36 -33.09
C GLU A 183 9.26 25.71 -33.02
N THR A 184 8.41 24.92 -33.70
CA THR A 184 6.96 25.16 -33.80
C THR A 184 6.15 24.25 -32.87
N PHE A 185 6.65 24.01 -31.65
CA PHE A 185 5.90 23.30 -30.61
C PHE A 185 6.09 23.98 -29.25
N VAL A 186 5.13 23.78 -28.36
CA VAL A 186 5.19 24.29 -26.98
C VAL A 186 5.95 23.27 -26.13
N SER A 187 7.02 23.71 -25.48
CA SER A 187 7.78 22.90 -24.52
C SER A 187 7.39 23.22 -23.08
N LEU A 188 7.63 22.30 -22.16
CA LEU A 188 7.46 22.51 -20.72
C LEU A 188 8.86 22.54 -20.09
N LYS A 189 9.23 23.65 -19.45
CA LYS A 189 10.50 23.82 -18.75
C LYS A 189 10.24 24.43 -17.38
N ASP A 190 10.70 23.79 -16.31
CA ASP A 190 10.48 24.23 -14.93
C ASP A 190 9.00 24.54 -14.61
N ASP A 191 8.09 23.67 -15.05
CA ASP A 191 6.63 23.82 -14.95
C ASP A 191 6.04 25.05 -15.67
N ARG A 192 6.82 25.67 -16.58
CA ARG A 192 6.36 26.77 -17.44
C ARG A 192 6.27 26.32 -18.88
N TYR A 193 5.18 26.72 -19.54
CA TYR A 193 5.02 26.55 -20.98
C TYR A 193 5.89 27.58 -21.70
N CYS A 194 6.80 27.10 -22.55
CA CYS A 194 7.79 27.91 -23.23
C CYS A 194 7.73 27.70 -24.75
N ILE A 195 8.14 28.72 -25.50
CA ILE A 195 8.28 28.68 -26.95
C ILE A 195 9.73 29.05 -27.29
N ALA A 196 10.39 28.25 -28.14
CA ALA A 196 11.76 28.52 -28.56
C ALA A 196 11.80 29.63 -29.63
N VAL A 197 12.49 30.72 -29.33
CA VAL A 197 12.67 31.89 -30.22
C VAL A 197 14.11 31.92 -30.73
N LYS A 198 14.31 32.23 -32.02
CA LYS A 198 15.66 32.40 -32.60
C LYS A 198 16.40 33.54 -31.91
N THR A 199 17.67 33.34 -31.57
CA THR A 199 18.51 34.33 -30.90
C THR A 199 18.55 35.68 -31.64
N SER A 200 18.51 35.65 -32.97
CA SER A 200 18.48 36.84 -33.83
C SER A 200 17.20 37.69 -33.69
N HIS A 201 16.10 37.13 -33.18
CA HIS A 201 14.79 37.79 -33.08
C HIS A 201 14.35 38.00 -31.63
N ARG A 202 15.24 37.82 -30.64
CA ARG A 202 14.93 37.96 -29.20
C ARG A 202 14.40 39.35 -28.82
N HIS A 203 14.78 40.39 -29.57
CA HIS A 203 14.38 41.78 -29.32
C HIS A 203 12.97 42.12 -29.86
N LEU A 204 12.35 41.22 -30.64
CA LEU A 204 11.04 41.42 -31.25
C LEU A 204 9.89 40.82 -30.43
N ILE A 205 10.22 40.04 -29.39
CA ILE A 205 9.26 39.32 -28.57
C ILE A 205 9.62 39.52 -27.10
N ASP A 206 8.73 40.15 -26.34
CA ASP A 206 8.87 40.27 -24.89
C ASP A 206 8.77 38.88 -24.23
N GLY A 207 9.77 38.54 -23.41
CA GLY A 207 9.84 37.26 -22.72
C GLY A 207 10.92 37.23 -21.63
N ALA A 208 10.85 36.21 -20.79
CA ALA A 208 11.86 35.89 -19.78
C ALA A 208 12.67 34.66 -20.22
N VAL A 209 13.95 34.61 -19.83
CA VAL A 209 14.91 33.56 -20.19
C VAL A 209 14.91 32.47 -19.14
#